data_AF-A0AAQ3SP55-F1
#
_entry.id   AF-A0AAQ3SP55-F1
#
_cell.length_a   1.000
_cell.length_b   1.000
_cell.length_c   1.000
_cell.angle_alpha   90.00
_cell.angle_beta   90.00
_cell.angle_gamma   90.00
#
_symmetry.space_group_name_H-M   'P 1'
#
loop_
_entity.id
_entity.type
_entity.pdbx_description
1 polymer ?
#
loop_
_entity_poly.entity_id
_entity_poly.type
_entity_poly.pdbx_seq_one_letter_code
_entity_poly.pdbx_strand_id
1 'polypeptide(L)'
;MSSIDVVQSGEHALMLAEFKLSLNSYLSELASSPVRSLSDIIELNKNHPFEERVAEFGQDYLLQSEATNGIGPTEERAILKLNKMCKRGLEKIMKENQLDAVVAPGASAHSLLAIGGYPAITVPAGYAANGVPFAICFGGLKGSLIHLSRERR
;
A
#
# COMPACT_ATOMS: atom_id res chain seq x y z
N MET A 1 15.42 1.12 -12.33
CA MET A 1 14.63 1.35 -11.11
C MET A 1 14.91 0.18 -10.18
N SER A 2 15.69 0.35 -9.12
CA SER A 2 15.86 -0.74 -8.13
C SER A 2 14.52 -0.98 -7.44
N SER A 3 13.98 -2.19 -7.53
CA SER A 3 12.78 -2.61 -6.83
C SER A 3 12.89 -2.23 -5.35
N ILE A 4 11.85 -1.62 -4.80
CA ILE A 4 11.76 -1.36 -3.37
C ILE A 4 11.64 -2.74 -2.71
N ASP A 5 12.69 -3.16 -2.02
CA ASP A 5 12.60 -4.30 -1.11
C ASP A 5 11.74 -3.85 0.07
N VAL A 6 10.50 -4.35 0.11
CA VAL A 6 9.45 -4.03 1.08
C VAL A 6 9.90 -4.31 2.53
N VAL A 7 10.84 -5.25 2.71
CA VAL A 7 11.40 -5.59 4.01
C VAL A 7 12.53 -4.63 4.38
N GLN A 8 13.41 -4.29 3.44
CA GLN A 8 14.52 -3.37 3.71
C GLN A 8 14.11 -1.88 3.75
N SER A 9 12.99 -1.51 3.14
CA SER A 9 12.50 -0.14 3.05
C SER A 9 11.98 0.38 4.40
N GLY A 10 11.53 -0.51 5.28
CA GLY A 10 10.81 -0.18 6.52
C GLY A 10 9.30 0.00 6.32
N GLU A 11 8.81 -0.12 5.08
CA GLU A 11 7.39 -0.03 4.71
C GLU A 11 6.56 -1.06 5.47
N HIS A 12 6.99 -2.33 5.49
CA HIS A 12 6.22 -3.39 6.12
C HIS A 12 6.01 -3.17 7.62
N ALA A 13 7.08 -2.79 8.34
CA ALA A 13 7.01 -2.50 9.76
C ALA A 13 6.09 -1.30 10.05
N LEU A 14 6.19 -0.25 9.23
CA LEU A 14 5.33 0.92 9.31
C LEU A 14 3.85 0.56 9.06
N MET A 15 3.57 -0.21 8.00
CA MET A 15 2.22 -0.68 7.66
C MET A 15 1.59 -1.44 8.83
N LEU A 16 2.32 -2.37 9.46
CA LEU A 16 1.82 -3.13 10.61
C LEU A 16 1.50 -2.24 11.80
N ALA A 17 2.35 -1.25 12.11
CA ALA A 17 2.14 -0.33 13.22
C ALA A 17 0.97 0.63 12.98
N GLU A 18 0.88 1.20 11.78
CA GLU A 18 -0.23 2.08 11.37
C GLU A 18 -1.56 1.32 11.33
N PHE A 19 -1.57 0.07 10.81
CA PHE A 19 -2.78 -0.74 10.72
C PHE A 19 -3.44 -0.95 12.08
N LYS A 20 -2.68 -1.35 13.12
CA LYS A 20 -3.21 -1.50 14.48
C LYS A 20 -3.85 -0.22 14.98
N LEU A 21 -3.12 0.91 14.87
CA LEU A 21 -3.57 2.20 15.37
C LEU A 21 -4.84 2.67 14.66
N SER A 22 -4.82 2.69 13.32
CA SER A 22 -5.94 3.15 12.51
C SER A 22 -7.17 2.27 12.65
N LEU A 23 -7.00 0.95 12.67
CA LEU A 23 -8.12 0.03 12.81
C LEU A 23 -8.77 0.15 14.19
N ASN A 24 -7.98 0.22 15.27
CA ASN A 24 -8.51 0.41 16.61
C ASN A 24 -9.25 1.75 16.74
N SER A 25 -8.70 2.84 16.19
CA SER A 25 -9.37 4.14 16.16
C SER A 25 -10.73 4.02 15.46
N TYR A 26 -10.75 3.45 14.25
CA TYR A 26 -11.97 3.28 13.47
C TYR A 26 -13.03 2.44 14.21
N LEU A 27 -12.66 1.27 14.75
CA LEU A 27 -13.58 0.37 15.44
C LEU A 27 -14.14 0.97 16.74
N SER A 28 -13.37 1.82 17.41
CA SER A 28 -13.81 2.51 18.63
C SER A 28 -14.94 3.50 18.36
N GLU A 29 -14.99 4.09 17.16
CA GLU A 29 -15.98 5.10 16.76
C GLU A 29 -17.28 4.51 16.19
N LEU A 30 -17.31 3.21 15.89
CA LEU A 30 -18.50 2.58 15.31
C LEU A 30 -19.70 2.61 16.27
N ALA A 31 -20.87 3.04 15.79
CA ALA A 31 -22.08 3.06 16.60
C ALA A 31 -22.48 1.64 17.06
N SER A 32 -22.33 0.65 16.19
CA SER A 32 -22.61 -0.75 16.47
C SER A 32 -21.54 -1.63 15.83
N SER A 33 -20.92 -2.49 16.62
CA SER A 33 -19.95 -3.48 16.17
C SER A 33 -19.78 -4.57 17.23
N PRO A 34 -19.66 -5.84 16.85
CA PRO A 34 -19.32 -6.93 17.79
C PRO A 34 -17.86 -6.89 18.26
N VAL A 35 -17.01 -6.11 17.59
CA VAL A 35 -15.58 -5.94 17.90
C VAL A 35 -15.22 -4.47 18.07
N ARG A 36 -14.29 -4.14 18.96
CA ARG A 36 -13.84 -2.76 19.26
C ARG A 36 -12.35 -2.54 19.04
N SER A 37 -11.63 -3.60 18.66
CA SER A 37 -10.18 -3.58 18.50
C SER A 37 -9.70 -4.71 17.58
N LEU A 38 -8.44 -4.61 17.15
CA LEU A 38 -7.72 -5.67 16.45
C LEU A 38 -7.62 -6.94 17.32
N SER A 39 -7.42 -6.81 18.63
CA SER A 39 -7.44 -7.95 19.54
C SER A 39 -8.79 -8.67 19.54
N ASP A 40 -9.91 -7.93 19.50
CA ASP A 40 -11.24 -8.54 19.43
C ASP A 40 -11.46 -9.29 18.12
N ILE A 41 -10.93 -8.78 17.00
CA ILE A 41 -10.98 -9.50 15.71
C ILE A 41 -10.17 -10.80 15.79
N ILE A 42 -8.98 -10.76 16.38
CA ILE A 42 -8.14 -11.95 16.54
C ILE A 42 -8.85 -13.01 17.40
N GLU A 43 -9.50 -12.57 18.49
CA GLU A 43 -10.31 -13.43 19.36
C GLU A 43 -11.50 -14.02 18.61
N LEU A 44 -12.24 -13.19 17.85
CA LEU A 44 -13.37 -13.62 17.04
C LEU A 44 -12.95 -14.70 16.03
N ASN A 45 -11.85 -14.49 15.32
CA ASN A 45 -11.32 -15.47 14.36
C ASN A 45 -10.94 -16.79 15.04
N LYS A 46 -10.40 -16.75 16.26
CA LYS A 46 -10.09 -17.96 17.05
C LYS A 46 -11.35 -18.72 17.48
N ASN A 47 -12.42 -17.99 17.79
CA ASN A 47 -13.70 -18.56 18.23
C ASN A 47 -14.57 -19.05 17.06
N HIS A 48 -14.33 -18.55 15.84
CA HIS A 48 -15.05 -18.90 14.62
C HIS A 48 -14.10 -19.37 13.49
N PRO A 49 -13.26 -20.40 13.73
CA PRO A 49 -12.16 -20.72 12.83
C PRO A 49 -12.61 -21.33 11.49
N PHE A 50 -13.83 -21.89 11.43
CA PHE A 50 -14.39 -22.45 10.20
C PHE A 50 -14.96 -21.34 9.31
N GLU A 51 -15.74 -20.44 9.90
CA GLU A 51 -16.33 -19.29 9.22
C GLU A 51 -15.25 -18.35 8.68
N GLU A 52 -14.22 -18.09 9.48
CA GLU A 52 -13.09 -17.21 9.12
C GLU A 52 -11.98 -17.93 8.34
N ARG A 53 -12.16 -19.21 8.01
CA ARG A 53 -11.21 -20.03 7.21
C ARG A 53 -9.77 -19.96 7.71
N VAL A 54 -9.59 -19.95 9.04
CA VAL A 54 -8.28 -19.77 9.68
C VAL A 54 -7.28 -20.87 9.29
N ALA A 55 -7.76 -22.09 9.04
CA ALA A 55 -6.91 -23.19 8.59
C ALA A 55 -6.31 -22.98 7.19
N GLU A 56 -6.95 -22.18 6.33
CA GLU A 56 -6.52 -21.97 4.95
C GLU A 56 -5.65 -20.71 4.80
N PHE A 57 -6.01 -19.63 5.50
CA PHE A 57 -5.35 -18.33 5.32
C PHE A 57 -4.58 -17.84 6.55
N GLY A 58 -4.83 -18.40 7.73
CA GLY A 58 -4.26 -17.93 8.98
C GLY A 58 -4.67 -16.49 9.32
N GLN A 59 -3.90 -15.85 10.19
CA GLN A 59 -4.10 -14.45 10.58
C GLN A 59 -2.78 -13.78 11.02
N ASP A 60 -1.67 -14.19 10.41
CA ASP A 60 -0.32 -13.80 10.85
C ASP A 60 -0.09 -12.29 10.80
N TYR A 61 -0.67 -11.58 9.82
CA TYR A 61 -0.57 -10.13 9.76
C TYR A 61 -1.36 -9.43 10.88
N LEU A 62 -2.50 -9.98 11.30
CA LEU A 62 -3.24 -9.46 12.44
C LEU A 62 -2.44 -9.63 13.72
N LEU A 63 -1.84 -10.81 13.91
CA LEU A 63 -0.99 -11.12 15.07
C LEU A 63 0.28 -10.25 15.10
N GLN A 64 0.96 -10.09 13.95
CA GLN A 64 2.15 -9.24 13.84
C GLN A 64 1.81 -7.77 14.09
N SER A 65 0.68 -7.29 13.55
CA SER A 65 0.23 -5.91 13.78
C SER A 65 -0.14 -5.68 15.24
N GLU A 66 -0.85 -6.62 15.88
CA GLU A 66 -1.18 -6.52 17.30
C GLU A 66 0.07 -6.51 18.20
N ALA A 67 1.14 -7.22 17.80
CA ALA A 67 2.41 -7.20 18.52
C ALA A 67 3.20 -5.88 18.40
N THR A 68 2.75 -4.93 17.57
CA THR A 68 3.43 -3.63 17.44
C THR A 68 3.14 -2.71 18.63
N ASN A 69 4.09 -1.80 18.88
CA ASN A 69 3.98 -0.75 19.92
C ASN A 69 3.50 0.60 19.33
N GLY A 70 2.95 0.61 18.12
CA GLY A 70 2.58 1.83 17.39
C GLY A 70 3.79 2.55 16.76
N ILE A 71 3.63 3.85 16.49
CA ILE A 71 4.67 4.67 15.85
C ILE A 71 5.68 5.14 16.90
N GLY A 72 6.92 4.65 16.80
CA GLY A 72 8.04 5.09 17.60
C GLY A 72 9.25 5.48 16.75
N PRO A 73 10.44 5.61 17.37
CA PRO A 73 11.65 6.07 16.67
C PRO A 73 12.08 5.22 15.48
N THR A 74 11.69 3.94 15.43
CA THR A 74 12.00 3.06 14.29
C THR A 74 11.08 3.34 13.11
N GLU A 75 9.79 3.47 13.37
CA GLU A 75 8.76 3.77 12.40
C GLU A 75 8.95 5.19 11.84
N GLU A 76 9.27 6.17 12.70
CA GLU A 76 9.62 7.53 12.28
C GLU A 76 10.82 7.55 11.33
N ARG A 77 11.86 6.77 11.62
CA ARG A 77 13.01 6.63 10.71
C ARG A 77 12.62 5.97 9.39
N ALA A 78 11.72 4.99 9.41
CA ALA A 78 11.18 4.38 8.20
C ALA A 78 10.40 5.41 7.37
N ILE A 79 9.49 6.19 7.98
CA ILE A 79 8.75 7.28 7.34
C ILE A 79 9.71 8.26 6.66
N LEU A 80 10.75 8.72 7.36
CA LEU A 80 11.74 9.64 6.81
C LEU A 80 12.51 9.03 5.64
N LYS A 81 12.91 7.76 5.75
CA LYS A 81 13.61 7.02 4.69
C LYS A 81 12.73 6.88 3.44
N LEU A 82 11.48 6.45 3.59
CA LEU A 82 10.52 6.27 2.50
C LEU A 82 10.23 7.59 1.78
N ASN A 83 9.97 8.65 2.54
CA ASN A 83 9.77 10.00 1.99
C ASN A 83 10.99 10.49 1.20
N LYS A 84 12.20 10.27 1.74
CA LYS A 84 13.45 10.65 1.08
C LYS A 84 13.67 9.85 -0.20
N MET A 85 13.34 8.55 -0.21
CA MET A 85 13.41 7.71 -1.40
C MET A 85 12.46 8.19 -2.50
N CYS A 86 11.21 8.52 -2.15
CA CYS A 86 10.23 9.04 -3.11
C CYS A 86 10.69 10.37 -3.73
N LYS A 87 11.15 11.31 -2.89
CA LYS A 87 11.68 12.61 -3.33
C LYS A 87 12.91 12.50 -4.22
N ARG A 88 13.87 11.64 -3.86
CA ARG A 88 15.13 11.45 -4.61
C ARG A 88 14.97 10.54 -5.83
N GLY A 89 13.94 9.72 -5.85
CA GLY A 89 13.61 8.81 -6.95
C GLY A 89 12.65 9.46 -7.92
N LEU A 90 11.35 9.15 -7.79
CA LEU A 90 10.33 9.53 -8.76
C LEU A 90 10.25 11.05 -8.95
N GLU A 91 10.13 11.82 -7.88
CA GLU A 91 9.94 13.28 -8.03
C GLU A 91 11.11 13.95 -8.71
N LYS A 92 12.34 13.55 -8.35
CA LYS A 92 13.56 14.09 -8.94
C LYS A 92 13.58 13.82 -10.44
N ILE A 93 13.41 12.56 -10.84
CA ILE A 93 13.47 12.17 -12.25
C ILE A 93 12.38 12.86 -13.07
N MET A 94 11.14 12.91 -12.54
CA MET A 94 10.04 13.58 -13.24
C MET A 94 10.30 15.09 -13.41
N LYS A 95 10.81 15.77 -12.38
CA LYS A 95 11.11 17.22 -12.44
C LYS A 95 12.29 17.53 -13.34
N GLU A 96 13.41 16.81 -13.22
CA GLU A 96 14.62 17.04 -14.01
C GLU A 96 14.40 16.82 -15.50
N ASN A 97 13.56 15.84 -15.85
CA ASN A 97 13.26 15.49 -17.24
C ASN A 97 11.95 16.12 -17.75
N GLN A 98 11.29 16.97 -16.96
CA GLN A 98 10.02 17.63 -17.32
C GLN A 98 8.96 16.62 -17.80
N LEU A 99 8.82 15.50 -17.09
CA LEU A 99 7.91 14.41 -17.45
C LEU A 99 6.52 14.65 -16.86
N ASP A 100 5.48 14.41 -17.67
CA ASP A 100 4.08 14.43 -17.22
C ASP A 100 3.70 13.14 -16.46
N ALA A 101 4.30 12.00 -16.82
CA ALA A 101 3.99 10.69 -16.25
C ALA A 101 5.18 9.72 -16.34
N VAL A 102 5.14 8.67 -15.53
CA VAL A 102 5.95 7.46 -15.67
C VAL A 102 5.07 6.30 -16.10
N VAL A 103 5.66 5.36 -16.84
CA VAL A 103 4.96 4.18 -17.36
C VAL A 103 5.67 2.93 -16.89
N ALA A 104 4.88 1.95 -16.42
CA ALA A 104 5.38 0.69 -15.89
C ALA A 104 4.50 -0.49 -16.33
N PRO A 105 5.08 -1.64 -16.69
CA PRO A 105 4.30 -2.83 -17.02
C PRO A 105 3.62 -3.39 -15.77
N GLY A 106 2.32 -3.68 -15.89
CA GLY A 106 1.50 -4.29 -14.86
C GLY A 106 1.69 -3.61 -13.51
N ALA A 107 2.11 -4.40 -12.51
CA ALA A 107 2.19 -3.92 -11.14
C ALA A 107 3.52 -3.29 -10.70
N SER A 108 4.49 -3.17 -11.60
CA SER A 108 5.90 -2.94 -11.25
C SER A 108 6.22 -1.59 -10.57
N ALA A 109 5.34 -0.59 -10.67
CA ALA A 109 5.52 0.70 -10.00
C ALA A 109 4.60 0.95 -8.79
N HIS A 110 3.69 0.03 -8.44
CA HIS A 110 2.66 0.31 -7.43
C HIS A 110 3.23 0.66 -6.06
N SER A 111 4.20 -0.08 -5.52
CA SER A 111 4.74 0.22 -4.19
C SER A 111 5.33 1.62 -4.11
N LEU A 112 6.11 2.03 -5.12
CA LEU A 112 6.67 3.38 -5.19
C LEU A 112 5.58 4.46 -5.25
N LEU A 113 4.55 4.23 -6.06
CA LEU A 113 3.44 5.17 -6.23
C LEU A 113 2.58 5.24 -4.95
N ALA A 114 2.29 4.10 -4.33
CA ALA A 114 1.51 3.99 -3.10
C ALA A 114 2.21 4.64 -1.90
N ILE A 115 3.47 4.28 -1.64
CA ILE A 115 4.29 4.86 -0.56
C ILE A 115 4.39 6.39 -0.74
N GLY A 116 4.58 6.85 -1.97
CA GLY A 116 4.68 8.27 -2.26
C GLY A 116 3.34 9.02 -2.20
N GLY A 117 2.21 8.33 -2.14
CA GLY A 117 0.88 8.91 -2.28
C GLY A 117 0.70 9.59 -3.64
N TYR A 118 1.24 8.98 -4.68
CA TYR A 118 1.22 9.47 -6.06
C TYR A 118 0.03 8.88 -6.83
N PRO A 119 -0.65 9.67 -7.68
CA PRO A 119 -1.74 9.15 -8.49
C PRO A 119 -1.23 8.10 -9.49
N ALA A 120 -2.00 7.04 -9.66
CA ALA A 120 -1.73 5.98 -10.63
C ALA A 120 -3.03 5.51 -11.30
N ILE A 121 -2.94 5.16 -12.59
CA ILE A 121 -4.03 4.51 -13.34
C ILE A 121 -3.48 3.33 -14.12
N THR A 122 -4.16 2.19 -14.03
CA THR A 122 -3.78 0.98 -14.78
C THR A 122 -4.80 0.75 -15.88
N VAL A 123 -4.32 0.67 -17.13
CA VAL A 123 -5.14 0.53 -18.33
C VAL A 123 -4.84 -0.83 -18.98
N PRO A 124 -5.87 -1.61 -19.36
CA PRO A 124 -5.68 -2.84 -20.13
C PRO A 124 -4.87 -2.57 -21.41
N ALA A 125 -3.84 -3.38 -21.66
CA ALA A 125 -2.92 -3.21 -22.78
C ALA A 125 -2.95 -4.39 -23.77
N GLY A 126 -3.65 -5.48 -23.42
CA GLY A 126 -3.89 -6.61 -24.31
C GLY A 126 -3.93 -7.94 -23.56
N TYR A 127 -3.72 -9.02 -24.31
CA TYR A 127 -3.68 -10.39 -23.80
C TYR A 127 -2.37 -11.06 -24.23
N ALA A 128 -1.76 -11.82 -23.33
CA ALA A 128 -0.66 -12.71 -23.65
C ALA A 128 -1.14 -13.89 -24.51
N ALA A 129 -0.21 -14.65 -25.09
CA ALA A 129 -0.54 -15.78 -25.97
C ALA A 129 -1.42 -16.86 -25.31
N ASN A 130 -1.39 -16.95 -23.98
CA ASN A 130 -2.22 -17.84 -23.18
C ASN A 130 -3.59 -17.24 -22.79
N GLY A 131 -3.96 -16.07 -23.33
CA GLY A 131 -5.21 -15.38 -23.04
C GLY A 131 -5.24 -14.63 -21.70
N VAL A 132 -4.11 -14.53 -20.99
CA VAL A 132 -4.04 -13.75 -19.73
C VAL A 132 -3.94 -12.26 -20.05
N PRO A 133 -4.81 -11.39 -19.50
CA PRO A 133 -4.72 -9.95 -19.75
C PRO A 133 -3.45 -9.37 -19.11
N PHE A 134 -2.84 -8.40 -19.79
CA PHE A 134 -1.80 -7.56 -19.22
C PHE A 134 -2.17 -6.09 -19.36
N ALA A 135 -1.59 -5.27 -18.49
CA ALA A 135 -1.93 -3.86 -18.35
C ALA A 135 -0.68 -3.00 -18.26
N ILE A 136 -0.87 -1.71 -18.50
CA ILE A 136 0.15 -0.69 -18.33
C ILE A 136 -0.31 0.27 -17.24
N CYS A 137 0.56 0.53 -16.27
CA CYS A 137 0.35 1.48 -15.19
C CYS A 137 1.01 2.82 -15.55
N PHE A 138 0.24 3.89 -15.44
CA PHE A 138 0.69 5.27 -15.58
C PHE A 138 0.67 5.94 -14.20
N GLY A 139 1.82 6.44 -13.75
CA GLY A 139 1.98 7.16 -12.49
C GLY A 139 2.36 8.62 -12.71
N GLY A 140 1.98 9.50 -11.79
CA GLY A 140 2.31 10.93 -11.87
C GLY A 140 2.72 11.54 -10.54
N LEU A 141 2.96 12.85 -10.50
CA LEU A 141 3.21 13.56 -9.24
C LEU A 141 1.90 13.90 -8.52
N LYS A 142 1.98 14.24 -7.23
CA LYS A 142 0.81 14.69 -6.46
C LYS A 142 0.10 15.84 -7.19
N GLY A 143 -1.22 15.72 -7.34
CA GLY A 143 -2.05 16.69 -8.07
C GLY A 143 -2.11 16.50 -9.58
N SER A 144 -1.40 15.54 -10.17
CA SER A 144 -1.39 15.33 -11.63
C SER A 144 -2.52 14.44 -12.16
N LEU A 145 -3.48 14.02 -11.32
CA LEU A 145 -4.52 13.06 -11.72
C LEU A 145 -5.35 13.55 -12.92
N ILE A 146 -5.65 14.84 -13.00
CA ILE A 146 -6.36 15.46 -14.14
C ILE A 146 -5.58 15.32 -15.46
N HIS A 147 -4.25 15.30 -15.39
CA HIS A 147 -3.41 15.14 -16.58
C HIS A 147 -3.33 13.67 -17.01
N LEU A 148 -3.41 12.72 -16.07
CA LEU A 148 -3.42 11.28 -16.36
C LEU A 148 -4.73 10.80 -17.00
N SER A 149 -5.86 11.45 -16.70
CA SER A 149 -7.18 11.06 -17.22
C SER A 149 -7.63 11.81 -18.49
N ARG A 150 -6.78 12.68 -19.04
CA ARG A 150 -7.09 13.40 -20.27
C ARG A 150 -6.97 12.47 -21.48
N GLU A 151 -8.11 12.01 -21.98
CA GLU A 151 -8.22 11.62 -23.39
C GLU A 151 -7.94 12.87 -24.25
N ARG A 152 -6.90 12.82 -25.09
CA ARG A 152 -6.82 13.77 -26.21
C ARG A 152 -8.00 13.44 -27.13
N ARG A 153 -9.08 14.23 -27.02
CA ARG A 153 -10.09 14.32 -28.06
C ARG A 153 -9.51 14.90 -29.33
#